data_AF-A0A397UN71-F1
#
_entry.id   AF-A0A397UN71-F1
#
_cell.length_a   1.000
_cell.length_b   1.000
_cell.length_c   1.000
_cell.angle_alpha   90.00
_cell.angle_beta   90.00
_cell.angle_gamma   90.00
#
_symmetry.space_group_name_H-M   'P 1'
#
loop_
_entity.id
_entity.type
_entity.pdbx_description
1 polymer ?
#
loop_
_entity_poly.entity_id
_entity_poly.type
_entity_poly.pdbx_seq_one_letter_code
_entity_poly.pdbx_strand_id
1 'polypeptide(L)'
;MWEYLSKFAVSIVADWLGQFYIRKAIVQKVLLDNQNVPEFVMAFLPIMGPLYVSLNARQLVFLKNSFLFHDLYKSIFGSRRNLGQKPRPWQIDLILYIIHLAWFEIVDFIYLKFGYTCKNIEFLYLTNLFNNLIPLVLDVYAIHYREGNWLAYEDACMRCWSDLFLQFDRKNYKRAPIMFFSDIFYWMETGHPIINMIIDHLASLSDCPVELFHSIVRRHTTNSSTAQQLRSTAHLIYQQRHNNDFQQHFVHSVKYPYSPKQLWALSQKCAIEILEMFAKIYRAPNQNYFVIDSSNNINTYKLLSLGYEITDCHLLRGFVTLKKPDLNILCDSTYCNYSNDLSNESILAWGMVTIVIAYRINNLNVLFI
;
A
#
# COMPACT_ATOMS: atom_id res chain seq x y z
N MET A 1 10.26 16.55 -30.22
CA MET A 1 9.98 16.60 -28.76
C MET A 1 9.57 18.00 -28.33
N TRP A 2 10.41 19.02 -28.53
CA TRP A 2 10.04 20.42 -28.19
C TRP A 2 8.74 20.90 -28.83
N GLU A 3 8.57 20.71 -30.14
CA GLU A 3 7.32 21.08 -30.84
C GLU A 3 6.08 20.32 -30.35
N TYR A 4 6.28 19.12 -29.81
CA TYR A 4 5.20 18.33 -29.21
C TYR A 4 4.84 18.89 -27.83
N LEU A 5 5.84 19.12 -26.97
CA LEU A 5 5.64 19.67 -25.63
C LEU A 5 5.13 21.11 -25.64
N SER A 6 5.32 21.87 -26.72
CA SER A 6 4.70 23.19 -26.87
C SER A 6 3.21 23.13 -27.22
N LYS A 7 2.69 21.97 -27.61
CA LYS A 7 1.29 21.78 -28.05
C LYS A 7 0.48 20.87 -27.13
N PHE A 8 1.15 19.98 -26.38
CA PHE A 8 0.50 18.93 -25.61
C PHE A 8 1.02 18.87 -24.17
N ALA A 9 0.12 18.64 -23.22
CA ALA A 9 0.46 18.21 -21.88
C ALA A 9 0.82 16.72 -21.86
N VAL A 10 1.81 16.34 -21.06
CA VAL A 10 2.30 14.98 -20.94
C VAL A 10 2.23 14.51 -19.50
N SER A 11 1.43 13.47 -19.28
CA SER A 11 1.36 12.74 -18.02
C SER A 11 2.68 12.04 -17.73
N ILE A 12 3.34 12.42 -16.63
CA ILE A 12 4.55 11.76 -16.11
C ILE A 12 4.16 10.95 -14.90
N VAL A 13 3.90 9.66 -15.13
CA VAL A 13 3.60 8.69 -14.07
C VAL A 13 4.92 8.23 -13.45
N ALA A 14 5.13 8.56 -12.17
CA ALA A 14 6.41 8.29 -11.53
C ALA A 14 6.31 8.09 -10.02
N ASP A 15 7.41 7.63 -9.43
CA ASP A 15 7.61 7.56 -7.99
C ASP A 15 7.63 8.95 -7.33
N TRP A 16 7.87 8.97 -6.01
CA TRP A 16 7.97 10.22 -5.27
C TRP A 16 9.00 11.19 -5.86
N LEU A 17 10.19 10.73 -6.25
CA LEU A 17 11.23 11.64 -6.75
C LEU A 17 10.84 12.21 -8.11
N GLY A 18 10.31 11.37 -9.00
CA GLY A 18 9.81 11.81 -10.30
C GLY A 18 8.70 12.86 -10.18
N GLN A 19 7.79 12.70 -9.22
CA GLN A 19 6.76 13.72 -8.96
C GLN A 19 7.34 14.98 -8.30
N PHE A 20 8.12 14.81 -7.22
CA PHE A 20 8.59 15.91 -6.39
C PHE A 20 9.47 16.89 -7.18
N TYR A 21 10.43 16.39 -7.96
CA TYR A 21 11.33 17.26 -8.70
C TYR A 21 10.64 17.97 -9.86
N ILE A 22 9.69 17.32 -10.55
CA ILE A 22 8.89 17.95 -11.60
C ILE A 22 8.04 19.07 -11.00
N ARG A 23 7.31 18.79 -9.91
CA ARG A 23 6.51 19.81 -9.21
C ARG A 23 7.38 20.99 -8.74
N LYS A 24 8.56 20.70 -8.17
CA LYS A 24 9.50 21.74 -7.76
C LYS A 24 9.96 22.60 -8.94
N ALA A 25 10.25 21.99 -10.08
CA ALA A 25 10.65 22.71 -11.28
C ALA A 25 9.49 23.59 -11.82
N ILE A 26 8.26 23.07 -11.86
CA ILE A 26 7.06 23.86 -12.22
C ILE A 26 6.91 25.06 -11.28
N VAL A 27 7.00 24.86 -9.96
CA VAL A 27 6.91 25.94 -8.96
C VAL A 27 8.01 26.99 -9.17
N GLN A 28 9.26 26.56 -9.39
CA GLN A 28 10.36 27.49 -9.67
C GLN A 28 10.13 28.29 -10.95
N LYS A 29 9.47 27.70 -11.95
CA LYS A 29 9.15 28.38 -13.20
C LYS A 29 7.98 29.37 -13.06
N VAL A 30 6.89 28.95 -12.43
CA VAL A 30 5.64 29.73 -12.35
C VAL A 30 5.68 30.79 -11.25
N LEU A 31 6.15 30.44 -10.06
CA LEU A 31 6.08 31.32 -8.89
C LEU A 31 7.33 32.15 -8.66
N LEU A 32 8.49 31.65 -9.11
CA LEU A 32 9.79 32.31 -8.87
C LEU A 32 10.45 32.86 -10.15
N ASP A 33 9.77 32.76 -11.30
CA ASP A 33 10.26 33.18 -12.63
C ASP A 33 11.72 32.76 -12.91
N ASN A 34 12.09 31.55 -12.49
CA ASN A 34 13.47 31.08 -12.62
C ASN A 34 13.76 30.70 -14.08
N GLN A 35 14.43 31.61 -14.80
CA GLN A 35 14.82 31.44 -16.20
C GLN A 35 15.77 30.24 -16.46
N ASN A 36 16.41 29.69 -15.42
CA ASN A 36 17.22 28.48 -15.56
C ASN A 36 16.38 27.21 -15.72
N VAL A 37 15.09 27.25 -15.37
CA VAL A 37 14.18 26.13 -15.58
C VAL A 37 13.61 26.19 -16.99
N PRO A 38 13.81 25.14 -17.81
CA PRO A 38 13.30 25.15 -19.18
C PRO A 38 11.77 25.20 -19.28
N GLU A 39 11.27 25.87 -20.33
CA GLU A 39 9.82 26.07 -20.56
C GLU A 39 9.03 24.77 -20.67
N PHE A 40 9.62 23.72 -21.24
CA PHE A 40 8.91 22.45 -21.46
C PHE A 40 8.42 21.78 -20.17
N VAL A 41 8.98 22.15 -19.02
CA VAL A 41 8.53 21.63 -17.72
C VAL A 41 7.06 21.98 -17.48
N MET A 42 6.56 23.08 -18.05
CA MET A 42 5.15 23.49 -17.98
C MET A 42 4.20 22.54 -18.70
N ALA A 43 4.71 21.70 -19.61
CA ALA A 43 3.94 20.68 -20.29
C ALA A 43 3.78 19.40 -19.45
N PHE A 44 4.50 19.25 -18.35
CA PHE A 44 4.48 18.01 -17.57
C PHE A 44 3.39 17.99 -16.51
N LEU A 45 2.70 16.87 -16.45
CA LEU A 45 1.70 16.58 -15.44
C LEU A 45 2.17 15.41 -14.55
N PRO A 46 2.69 15.67 -13.35
CA PRO A 46 3.17 14.63 -12.46
C PRO A 46 2.02 13.81 -11.86
N ILE A 47 1.92 12.54 -12.25
CA ILE A 47 0.91 11.58 -11.79
C ILE A 47 1.56 10.56 -10.86
N MET A 48 0.83 10.16 -9.81
CA MET A 48 1.33 9.16 -8.88
C MET A 48 1.43 7.78 -9.51
N GLY A 49 2.64 7.21 -9.46
CA GLY A 49 2.97 5.85 -9.88
C GLY A 49 2.15 4.78 -9.13
N PRO A 50 1.20 4.11 -9.80
CA PRO A 50 0.35 3.10 -9.17
C PRO A 50 1.14 1.86 -8.74
N LEU A 51 2.14 1.44 -9.52
CA LEU A 51 3.03 0.33 -9.14
C LEU A 51 3.80 0.70 -7.88
N TYR A 52 4.29 1.93 -7.81
CA TYR A 52 5.04 2.43 -6.67
C TYR A 52 4.22 2.50 -5.38
N VAL A 53 2.94 2.87 -5.44
CA VAL A 53 2.03 2.80 -4.29
C VAL A 53 1.95 1.37 -3.78
N SER A 54 1.69 0.42 -4.68
CA SER A 54 1.57 -1.00 -4.32
C SER A 54 2.87 -1.57 -3.75
N LEU A 55 4.02 -1.31 -4.39
CA LEU A 55 5.32 -1.78 -3.91
C LEU A 55 5.66 -1.23 -2.53
N ASN A 56 5.40 0.06 -2.29
CA ASN A 56 5.64 0.68 -0.98
C ASN A 56 4.69 0.14 0.09
N ALA A 57 3.43 -0.10 -0.26
CA ALA A 57 2.43 -0.64 0.64
C ALA A 57 2.78 -2.09 1.05
N ARG A 58 3.06 -2.97 0.07
CA ARG A 58 3.49 -4.37 0.32
C ARG A 58 4.76 -4.42 1.16
N GLN A 59 5.76 -3.62 0.82
CA GLN A 59 7.00 -3.55 1.58
C GLN A 59 6.74 -3.09 3.03
N LEU A 60 5.88 -2.09 3.23
CA LEU A 60 5.58 -1.57 4.55
C LEU A 60 4.84 -2.58 5.42
N VAL A 61 3.80 -3.23 4.88
CA VAL A 61 3.10 -4.33 5.55
C VAL A 61 4.09 -5.41 5.99
N PHE A 62 4.98 -5.84 5.08
CA PHE A 62 6.01 -6.83 5.39
C PHE A 62 6.94 -6.38 6.52
N LEU A 63 7.53 -5.18 6.40
CA LEU A 63 8.54 -4.72 7.36
C LEU A 63 7.96 -4.54 8.77
N LYS A 64 6.73 -4.03 8.87
CA LYS A 64 6.08 -3.78 10.17
C LYS A 64 5.61 -5.05 10.86
N ASN A 65 5.33 -6.12 10.11
CA ASN A 65 4.93 -7.42 10.65
C ASN A 65 6.02 -8.48 10.39
N SER A 66 7.28 -8.06 10.32
CA SER A 66 8.39 -8.93 9.90
C SER A 66 8.58 -10.13 10.82
N PHE A 67 8.39 -9.96 12.13
CA PHE A 67 8.43 -11.04 13.12
C PHE A 67 7.50 -12.20 12.74
N LEU A 68 6.23 -11.89 12.46
CA LEU A 68 5.20 -12.86 12.10
C LEU A 68 5.49 -13.48 10.72
N PHE A 69 5.89 -12.66 9.75
CA PHE A 69 6.19 -13.17 8.42
C PHE A 69 7.45 -14.04 8.38
N HIS A 70 8.44 -13.78 9.23
CA HIS A 70 9.62 -14.66 9.37
C HIS A 70 9.24 -16.03 9.94
N ASP A 71 8.35 -16.08 10.93
CA ASP A 71 7.89 -17.33 11.54
C ASP A 71 7.02 -18.13 10.56
N LEU A 72 6.05 -17.48 9.91
CA LEU A 72 5.24 -18.12 8.86
C LEU A 72 6.12 -18.63 7.71
N TYR A 73 7.12 -17.87 7.27
CA TYR A 73 8.02 -18.31 6.20
C TYR A 73 8.79 -19.58 6.58
N LYS A 74 9.30 -19.67 7.81
CA LYS A 74 9.99 -20.86 8.30
C LYS A 74 9.06 -22.06 8.38
N SER A 75 7.81 -21.86 8.81
CA SER A 75 6.81 -22.93 8.85
C SER A 75 6.49 -23.47 7.46
N ILE A 76 6.28 -22.58 6.48
CA ILE A 76 5.90 -22.94 5.11
C ILE A 76 7.05 -23.59 4.33
N PHE A 77 8.25 -22.99 4.40
CA PHE A 77 9.39 -23.36 3.55
C PHE A 77 10.47 -24.19 4.26
N GLY A 78 10.31 -24.45 5.55
CA GLY A 78 11.19 -25.23 6.41
C GLY A 78 12.12 -24.35 7.26
N SER A 79 12.38 -24.82 8.49
CA SER A 79 13.12 -24.09 9.54
C SER A 79 14.54 -23.64 9.17
N ARG A 80 15.17 -24.31 8.21
CA ARG A 80 16.51 -23.95 7.70
C ARG A 80 16.49 -22.80 6.68
N ARG A 81 15.31 -22.41 6.18
CA ARG A 81 15.17 -21.33 5.20
C ARG A 81 14.85 -20.03 5.92
N ASN A 82 15.68 -19.02 5.69
CA ASN A 82 15.49 -17.68 6.23
C ASN A 82 15.18 -16.69 5.12
N LEU A 83 14.25 -15.79 5.38
CA LEU A 83 14.14 -14.55 4.61
C LEU A 83 15.33 -13.65 4.96
N GLY A 84 15.88 -12.95 3.97
CA GLY A 84 16.87 -11.91 4.23
C GLY A 84 16.22 -10.73 4.96
N GLN A 85 17.02 -9.91 5.64
CA GLN A 85 16.52 -8.70 6.33
C GLN A 85 15.80 -7.73 5.38
N LYS A 86 16.15 -7.76 4.08
CA LYS A 86 15.48 -7.04 3.00
C LYS A 86 15.13 -8.03 1.89
N PRO A 87 14.01 -8.76 2.01
CA PRO A 87 13.62 -9.71 0.98
C PRO A 87 13.40 -9.00 -0.36
N ARG A 88 13.59 -9.74 -1.45
CA ARG A 88 13.30 -9.23 -2.79
C ARG A 88 11.79 -9.00 -2.92
N PRO A 89 11.33 -8.03 -3.74
CA PRO A 89 9.91 -7.75 -3.90
C PRO A 89 9.05 -8.98 -4.21
N TRP A 90 9.52 -9.88 -5.07
CA TRP A 90 8.80 -11.12 -5.40
C TRP A 90 8.66 -12.10 -4.22
N GLN A 91 9.59 -12.08 -3.24
CA GLN A 91 9.48 -12.90 -2.04
C GLN A 91 8.43 -12.35 -1.09
N ILE A 92 8.35 -11.02 -0.98
CA ILE A 92 7.29 -10.33 -0.23
C ILE A 92 5.94 -10.64 -0.89
N ASP A 93 5.85 -10.48 -2.20
CA ASP A 93 4.63 -10.77 -2.96
C ASP A 93 4.16 -12.22 -2.76
N LEU A 94 5.08 -13.18 -2.87
CA LEU A 94 4.81 -14.61 -2.65
C LEU A 94 4.25 -14.88 -1.24
N ILE A 95 4.88 -14.35 -0.18
CA ILE A 95 4.44 -14.65 1.18
C ILE A 95 3.08 -14.03 1.48
N LEU A 96 2.85 -12.78 1.06
CA LEU A 96 1.56 -12.11 1.21
C LEU A 96 0.47 -12.88 0.47
N TYR A 97 0.75 -13.34 -0.75
CA TYR A 97 -0.20 -14.12 -1.54
C TYR A 97 -0.51 -15.48 -0.91
N ILE A 98 0.49 -16.22 -0.43
CA ILE A 98 0.27 -17.51 0.26
C ILE A 98 -0.60 -17.31 1.51
N ILE A 99 -0.33 -16.28 2.30
CA ILE A 99 -1.10 -15.97 3.51
C ILE A 99 -2.52 -15.56 3.16
N HIS A 100 -2.71 -14.75 2.12
CA HIS A 100 -4.05 -14.39 1.65
C HIS A 100 -4.87 -15.63 1.27
N LEU A 101 -4.29 -16.55 0.49
CA LEU A 101 -4.94 -17.81 0.15
C LEU A 101 -5.22 -18.67 1.38
N ALA A 102 -4.26 -18.79 2.29
CA ALA A 102 -4.41 -19.59 3.50
C ALA A 102 -5.52 -19.05 4.41
N TRP A 103 -5.56 -17.72 4.56
CA TRP A 103 -6.55 -17.03 5.36
C TRP A 103 -7.96 -17.17 4.78
N PHE A 104 -8.10 -17.00 3.46
CA PHE A 104 -9.37 -17.16 2.76
C PHE A 104 -10.04 -18.52 3.03
N GLU A 105 -9.25 -19.59 3.16
CA GLU A 105 -9.76 -20.94 3.45
C GLU A 105 -10.27 -21.13 4.89
N ILE A 106 -9.79 -20.34 5.85
CA ILE A 106 -10.05 -20.57 7.29
C ILE A 106 -10.84 -19.44 7.97
N VAL A 107 -11.03 -18.30 7.30
CA VAL A 107 -11.60 -17.08 7.90
C VAL A 107 -12.97 -17.31 8.53
N ASP A 108 -13.88 -17.99 7.82
CA ASP A 108 -15.23 -18.26 8.31
C ASP A 108 -15.22 -19.12 9.57
N PHE A 109 -14.34 -20.13 9.61
CA PHE A 109 -14.17 -20.98 10.79
C PHE A 109 -13.64 -20.19 11.99
N ILE A 110 -12.69 -19.28 11.76
CA ILE A 110 -12.13 -18.42 12.80
C ILE A 110 -13.21 -17.48 13.37
N TYR A 111 -13.99 -16.81 12.53
CA TYR A 111 -15.08 -15.94 13.00
C TYR A 111 -16.22 -16.71 13.68
N LEU A 112 -16.53 -17.93 13.23
CA LEU A 112 -17.46 -18.82 13.92
C LEU A 112 -17.01 -19.17 15.35
N LYS A 113 -15.71 -19.24 15.60
CA LYS A 113 -15.16 -19.59 16.93
C LYS A 113 -14.97 -18.40 17.86
N PHE A 114 -14.50 -17.28 17.34
CA PHE A 114 -14.23 -16.08 18.14
C PHE A 114 -15.44 -15.15 18.25
N GLY A 115 -16.35 -15.20 17.27
CA GLY A 115 -17.40 -14.22 17.07
C GLY A 115 -16.91 -12.95 16.37
N TYR A 116 -17.78 -12.34 15.57
CA TYR A 116 -17.50 -11.06 14.88
C TYR A 116 -17.28 -9.88 15.84
N THR A 117 -17.66 -10.03 17.11
CA THR A 117 -17.55 -9.01 18.15
C THR A 117 -16.37 -9.23 19.11
N CYS A 118 -15.43 -10.13 18.79
CA CYS A 118 -14.26 -10.41 19.62
C CYS A 118 -13.27 -9.24 19.73
N LYS A 119 -13.20 -8.57 20.88
CA LYS A 119 -12.27 -7.45 21.12
C LYS A 119 -10.87 -7.86 21.62
N ASN A 120 -10.49 -9.12 21.48
CA ASN A 120 -9.15 -9.57 21.87
C ASN A 120 -8.08 -8.89 20.98
N ILE A 121 -7.09 -8.22 21.57
CA ILE A 121 -6.06 -7.46 20.82
C ILE A 121 -5.26 -8.33 19.85
N GLU A 122 -4.91 -9.57 20.22
CA GLU A 122 -4.19 -10.49 19.33
C GLU A 122 -5.07 -10.91 18.14
N PHE A 123 -6.35 -11.17 18.40
CA PHE A 123 -7.35 -11.45 17.37
C PHE A 123 -7.53 -10.24 16.43
N LEU A 124 -7.68 -9.04 16.99
CA LEU A 124 -7.81 -7.79 16.23
C LEU A 124 -6.59 -7.51 15.35
N TYR A 125 -5.39 -7.75 15.88
CA TYR A 125 -4.14 -7.61 15.15
C TYR A 125 -4.08 -8.55 13.93
N LEU A 126 -4.27 -9.86 14.16
CA LEU A 126 -4.18 -10.86 13.08
C LEU A 126 -5.27 -10.66 12.03
N THR A 127 -6.51 -10.42 12.46
CA THR A 127 -7.62 -10.19 11.52
C THR A 127 -7.43 -8.90 10.74
N ASN A 128 -6.98 -7.81 11.36
CA ASN A 128 -6.67 -6.58 10.63
C ASN A 128 -5.58 -6.83 9.57
N LEU A 129 -4.52 -7.55 9.93
CA LEU A 129 -3.45 -7.89 8.99
C LEU A 129 -3.99 -8.74 7.82
N PHE A 130 -4.67 -9.85 8.11
CA PHE A 130 -5.04 -10.86 7.12
C PHE A 130 -6.31 -10.52 6.30
N ASN A 131 -7.33 -9.91 6.90
CA ASN A 131 -8.54 -9.49 6.19
C ASN A 131 -8.40 -8.13 5.50
N ASN A 132 -7.67 -7.19 6.10
CA ASN A 132 -7.72 -5.81 5.65
C ASN A 132 -6.45 -5.43 4.89
N LEU A 133 -5.28 -5.53 5.55
CA LEU A 133 -4.05 -4.96 5.00
C LEU A 133 -3.47 -5.81 3.86
N ILE A 134 -3.43 -7.14 3.99
CA ILE A 134 -2.85 -8.01 2.97
C ILE A 134 -3.65 -7.93 1.65
N PRO A 135 -4.98 -8.12 1.63
CA PRO A 135 -5.76 -8.02 0.39
C PRO A 135 -5.62 -6.63 -0.24
N LEU A 136 -5.73 -5.57 0.56
CA LEU A 136 -5.57 -4.18 0.10
C LEU A 136 -4.28 -3.96 -0.71
N VAL A 137 -3.14 -4.41 -0.18
CA VAL A 137 -1.84 -4.17 -0.85
C VAL A 137 -1.60 -5.10 -2.05
N LEU A 138 -2.25 -6.26 -2.08
CA LEU A 138 -2.24 -7.15 -3.25
C LEU A 138 -3.08 -6.56 -4.38
N ASP A 139 -4.28 -6.08 -4.06
CA ASP A 139 -5.33 -5.76 -5.04
C ASP A 139 -5.21 -4.36 -5.64
N VAL A 140 -4.71 -3.37 -4.89
CA VAL A 140 -4.63 -1.94 -5.33
C VAL A 140 -4.06 -1.78 -6.74
N TYR A 141 -2.99 -2.52 -7.06
CA TYR A 141 -2.38 -2.49 -8.38
C TYR A 141 -2.82 -3.65 -9.28
N ALA A 142 -2.88 -4.87 -8.72
CA ALA A 142 -3.08 -6.08 -9.52
C ALA A 142 -4.51 -6.21 -10.07
N ILE A 143 -5.48 -5.65 -9.34
CA ILE A 143 -6.90 -5.70 -9.66
C ILE A 143 -7.37 -4.28 -10.01
N HIS A 144 -7.49 -3.38 -9.03
CA HIS A 144 -8.22 -2.12 -9.21
C HIS A 144 -7.61 -1.20 -10.27
N TYR A 145 -6.30 -0.95 -10.21
CA TYR A 145 -5.60 -0.16 -11.22
C TYR A 145 -5.63 -0.81 -12.61
N ARG A 146 -5.34 -2.12 -12.69
CA ARG A 146 -5.22 -2.84 -13.97
C ARG A 146 -6.56 -3.01 -14.69
N GLU A 147 -7.65 -3.15 -13.96
CA GLU A 147 -9.00 -3.16 -14.50
C GLU A 147 -9.47 -1.78 -14.96
N GLY A 148 -8.75 -0.71 -14.60
CA GLY A 148 -9.16 0.66 -14.87
C GLY A 148 -10.35 1.11 -14.01
N ASN A 149 -10.62 0.43 -12.89
CA ASN A 149 -11.71 0.79 -12.00
C ASN A 149 -11.29 1.96 -11.10
N TRP A 150 -11.57 3.20 -11.54
CA TRP A 150 -11.21 4.41 -10.80
C TRP A 150 -11.73 4.42 -9.36
N LEU A 151 -13.00 4.11 -9.13
CA LEU A 151 -13.60 4.18 -7.79
C LEU A 151 -12.94 3.21 -6.82
N ALA A 152 -12.69 1.97 -7.25
CA ALA A 152 -12.01 0.98 -6.42
C ALA A 152 -10.53 1.33 -6.21
N TYR A 153 -9.86 1.89 -7.23
CA TYR A 153 -8.47 2.31 -7.13
C TYR A 153 -8.31 3.50 -6.17
N GLU A 154 -9.18 4.51 -6.27
CA GLU A 154 -9.21 5.66 -5.39
C GLU A 154 -9.37 5.22 -3.92
N ASP A 155 -10.38 4.39 -3.62
CA ASP A 155 -10.59 3.86 -2.28
C ASP A 155 -9.37 3.08 -1.77
N ALA A 156 -8.85 2.16 -2.56
CA ALA A 156 -7.69 1.37 -2.18
C ALA A 156 -6.43 2.23 -1.96
N CYS A 157 -6.20 3.26 -2.76
CA CYS A 157 -5.10 4.20 -2.57
C CYS A 157 -5.28 5.06 -1.32
N MET A 158 -6.51 5.53 -1.05
CA MET A 158 -6.82 6.28 0.16
C MET A 158 -6.65 5.41 1.41
N ARG A 159 -7.06 4.15 1.37
CA ARG A 159 -6.81 3.16 2.43
C ARG A 159 -5.33 2.85 2.60
N CYS A 160 -4.57 2.68 1.51
CA CYS A 160 -3.11 2.56 1.60
C CYS A 160 -2.49 3.80 2.27
N TRP A 161 -3.01 4.99 1.98
CA TRP A 161 -2.53 6.21 2.61
C TRP A 161 -2.90 6.27 4.11
N SER A 162 -4.17 6.07 4.47
CA SER A 162 -4.63 6.18 5.86
C SER A 162 -4.09 5.03 6.71
N ASP A 163 -4.29 3.80 6.29
CA ASP A 163 -4.12 2.61 7.14
C ASP A 163 -2.67 2.14 7.18
N LEU A 164 -1.84 2.59 6.23
CA LEU A 164 -0.43 2.22 6.14
C LEU A 164 0.51 3.43 6.19
N PHE A 165 0.48 4.29 5.17
CA PHE A 165 1.53 5.29 5.01
C PHE A 165 1.51 6.36 6.10
N LEU A 166 0.33 6.86 6.46
CA LEU A 166 0.16 7.80 7.54
C LEU A 166 0.37 7.11 8.90
N GLN A 167 -0.24 5.94 9.08
CA GLN A 167 -0.22 5.19 10.33
C GLN A 167 1.20 4.78 10.78
N PHE A 168 2.07 4.42 9.83
CA PHE A 168 3.44 3.99 10.10
C PHE A 168 4.51 5.03 9.74
N ASP A 169 4.12 6.28 9.53
CA ASP A 169 4.98 7.40 9.13
C ASP A 169 5.91 7.08 7.95
N ARG A 170 5.35 6.50 6.88
CA ARG A 170 6.12 6.14 5.68
C ARG A 170 6.67 7.42 5.03
N LYS A 171 7.99 7.56 5.08
CA LYS A 171 8.71 8.64 4.42
C LYS A 171 8.24 8.78 2.96
N ASN A 172 8.01 10.02 2.55
CA ASN A 172 7.50 10.44 1.24
C ASN A 172 6.04 10.05 0.94
N TYR A 173 5.65 8.80 1.18
CA TYR A 173 4.31 8.29 0.84
C TYR A 173 3.21 8.72 1.81
N LYS A 174 3.55 9.31 2.97
CA LYS A 174 2.57 10.06 3.76
C LYS A 174 2.11 11.36 3.07
N ARG A 175 2.85 11.86 2.07
CA ARG A 175 2.56 13.09 1.31
C ARG A 175 2.19 12.83 -0.16
N ALA A 176 2.86 11.87 -0.82
CA ALA A 176 2.69 11.64 -2.26
C ALA A 176 1.23 11.41 -2.69
N PRO A 177 0.46 10.50 -2.04
CA PRO A 177 -0.94 10.30 -2.40
C PRO A 177 -1.80 11.55 -2.18
N ILE A 178 -1.55 12.31 -1.10
CA ILE A 178 -2.29 13.55 -0.84
C ILE A 178 -2.05 14.57 -1.96
N MET A 179 -0.81 14.75 -2.40
CA MET A 179 -0.49 15.67 -3.49
C MET A 179 -1.22 15.28 -4.78
N PHE A 180 -1.26 13.98 -5.09
CA PHE A 180 -1.98 13.49 -6.25
C PHE A 180 -3.50 13.68 -6.12
N PHE A 181 -4.10 13.26 -5.00
CA PHE A 181 -5.54 13.40 -4.80
C PHE A 181 -5.99 14.86 -4.68
N SER A 182 -5.14 15.75 -4.15
CA SER A 182 -5.40 17.19 -4.15
C SER A 182 -5.61 17.71 -5.57
N ASP A 183 -4.75 17.32 -6.52
CA ASP A 183 -4.88 17.74 -7.91
C ASP A 183 -6.14 17.14 -8.56
N ILE A 184 -6.40 15.85 -8.31
CA ILE A 184 -7.59 15.15 -8.81
C ILE A 184 -8.87 15.83 -8.33
N PHE A 185 -8.99 16.08 -7.03
CA PHE A 185 -10.18 16.71 -6.46
C PHE A 185 -10.38 18.13 -6.98
N TYR A 186 -9.30 18.90 -7.14
CA TYR A 186 -9.36 20.22 -7.76
C TYR A 186 -9.88 20.14 -9.21
N TRP A 187 -9.40 19.18 -10.01
CA TRP A 187 -9.88 18.99 -11.38
C TRP A 187 -11.32 18.50 -11.46
N MET A 188 -11.74 17.65 -10.52
CA MET A 188 -13.15 17.23 -10.42
C MET A 188 -14.06 18.40 -10.08
N GLU A 189 -13.65 19.23 -9.11
CA GLU A 189 -14.41 20.41 -8.68
C GLU A 189 -14.54 21.46 -9.79
N THR A 190 -13.47 21.67 -10.55
CA THR A 190 -13.43 22.63 -11.66
C THR A 190 -13.98 22.07 -12.98
N GLY A 191 -14.37 20.80 -13.03
CA GLY A 191 -14.84 20.15 -14.25
C GLY A 191 -13.79 20.05 -15.35
N HIS A 192 -12.51 19.99 -14.99
CA HIS A 192 -11.41 19.97 -15.94
C HIS A 192 -11.39 18.65 -16.75
N PRO A 193 -11.26 18.68 -18.09
CA PRO A 193 -11.44 17.51 -18.96
C PRO A 193 -10.42 16.39 -18.72
N ILE A 194 -9.32 16.68 -18.03
CA ILE A 194 -8.29 15.70 -17.69
C ILE A 194 -8.80 14.56 -16.80
N ILE A 195 -9.84 14.82 -16.01
CA ILE A 195 -10.45 13.80 -15.17
C ILE A 195 -11.01 12.66 -16.00
N ASN A 196 -11.66 12.97 -17.12
CA ASN A 196 -12.18 11.94 -18.02
C ASN A 196 -11.02 11.10 -18.57
N MET A 197 -9.90 11.73 -18.96
CA MET A 197 -8.71 10.99 -19.40
C MET A 197 -8.14 10.07 -18.31
N ILE A 198 -8.08 10.53 -17.05
CA ILE A 198 -7.56 9.72 -15.94
C ILE A 198 -8.51 8.57 -15.61
N ILE A 199 -9.82 8.82 -15.56
CA ILE A 199 -10.84 7.81 -15.25
C ILE A 199 -10.92 6.77 -16.37
N ASP A 200 -11.05 7.21 -17.62
CA ASP A 200 -11.28 6.34 -18.78
C ASP A 200 -10.02 5.57 -19.21
N HIS A 201 -8.84 6.09 -18.86
CA HIS A 201 -7.56 5.50 -19.25
C HIS A 201 -6.62 5.19 -18.08
N LEU A 202 -7.17 4.98 -16.87
CA LEU A 202 -6.39 4.71 -15.66
C LEU A 202 -5.33 3.63 -15.89
N ALA A 203 -5.70 2.47 -16.43
CA ALA A 203 -4.79 1.35 -16.65
C ALA A 203 -3.62 1.68 -17.60
N SER A 204 -3.76 2.70 -18.45
CA SER A 204 -2.71 3.18 -19.36
C SER A 204 -1.70 4.11 -18.66
N LEU A 205 -2.05 4.66 -17.50
CA LEU A 205 -1.17 5.52 -16.69
C LEU A 205 -0.21 4.67 -15.84
N SER A 206 0.63 3.86 -16.51
CA SER A 206 1.51 2.90 -15.86
C SER A 206 2.96 3.37 -15.81
N ASP A 207 3.55 3.26 -14.62
CA ASP A 207 4.98 3.38 -14.34
C ASP A 207 5.77 2.08 -14.61
N CYS A 208 5.09 0.97 -14.93
CA CYS A 208 5.75 -0.32 -15.17
C CYS A 208 6.75 -0.30 -16.35
N PRO A 209 6.43 0.28 -17.53
CA PRO A 209 7.39 0.37 -18.63
C PRO A 209 8.61 1.23 -18.26
N VAL A 210 8.41 2.28 -17.47
CA VAL A 210 9.49 3.15 -16.97
C VAL A 210 10.40 2.36 -16.05
N GLU A 211 9.85 1.56 -15.13
CA GLU A 211 10.64 0.71 -14.23
C GLU A 211 11.41 -0.40 -14.92
N LEU A 212 10.81 -0.98 -15.96
CA LEU A 212 11.50 -1.94 -16.79
C LEU A 212 12.67 -1.26 -17.52
N PHE A 213 12.46 -0.07 -18.09
CA PHE A 213 13.52 0.70 -18.73
C PHE A 213 14.65 1.05 -17.74
N HIS A 214 14.31 1.50 -16.52
CA HIS A 214 15.29 1.71 -15.44
C HIS A 214 16.07 0.43 -15.11
N SER A 215 15.43 -0.73 -15.18
CA SER A 215 16.07 -2.02 -14.94
C SER A 215 17.05 -2.38 -16.06
N ILE A 216 16.72 -2.07 -17.31
CA ILE A 216 17.64 -2.23 -18.45
C ILE A 216 18.85 -1.31 -18.27
N VAL A 217 18.64 -0.01 -18.02
CA VAL A 217 19.72 0.95 -17.78
C VAL A 217 20.65 0.46 -16.66
N ARG A 218 20.09 0.01 -15.53
CA ARG A 218 20.86 -0.53 -14.40
C ARG A 218 21.76 -1.72 -14.77
N ARG A 219 21.35 -2.60 -15.69
CA ARG A 219 22.19 -3.72 -16.15
C ARG A 219 23.40 -3.27 -16.97
N HIS A 220 23.32 -2.09 -17.58
CA HIS A 220 24.39 -1.50 -18.40
C HIS A 220 25.20 -0.43 -17.66
N THR A 221 24.99 -0.27 -16.36
CA THR A 221 25.66 0.76 -15.54
C THR A 221 26.14 0.17 -14.22
N THR A 222 27.01 0.89 -13.52
CA THR A 222 27.53 0.52 -12.21
C THR A 222 26.98 1.45 -11.12
N ASN A 223 27.07 1.02 -9.86
CA ASN A 223 26.67 1.86 -8.72
C ASN A 223 27.47 3.17 -8.59
N SER A 224 28.65 3.23 -9.22
CA SER A 224 29.53 4.42 -9.26
C SER A 224 29.29 5.30 -10.49
N SER A 225 28.34 4.96 -11.36
CA SER A 225 28.08 5.71 -12.59
C SER A 225 27.58 7.13 -12.30
N THR A 226 28.17 8.13 -12.97
CA THR A 226 27.77 9.53 -12.82
C THR A 226 26.43 9.81 -13.52
N ALA A 227 25.77 10.92 -13.16
CA ALA A 227 24.52 11.33 -13.80
C ALA A 227 24.65 11.46 -15.33
N GLN A 228 25.80 11.94 -15.82
CA GLN A 228 26.06 12.07 -17.26
C GLN A 228 26.24 10.71 -17.93
N GLN A 229 26.90 9.75 -17.28
CA GLN A 229 27.02 8.37 -17.78
C GLN A 229 25.65 7.70 -17.83
N LEU A 230 24.85 7.80 -16.77
CA LEU A 230 23.47 7.27 -16.74
C LEU A 230 22.63 7.83 -17.89
N ARG A 231 22.70 9.15 -18.13
CA ARG A 231 22.00 9.82 -19.23
C ARG A 231 22.45 9.32 -20.60
N SER A 232 23.76 9.26 -20.84
CA SER A 232 24.32 8.78 -22.11
C SER A 232 23.94 7.33 -22.38
N THR A 233 24.02 6.46 -21.38
CA THR A 233 23.62 5.05 -21.50
C THR A 233 22.12 4.92 -21.78
N ALA A 234 21.28 5.68 -21.07
CA ALA A 234 19.83 5.69 -21.32
C ALA A 234 19.50 6.11 -22.76
N HIS A 235 20.15 7.16 -23.28
CA HIS A 235 19.97 7.58 -24.68
C HIS A 235 20.41 6.50 -25.67
N LEU A 236 21.56 5.86 -25.45
CA LEU A 236 22.07 4.81 -26.32
C LEU A 236 21.14 3.59 -26.36
N ILE A 237 20.63 3.17 -25.20
CA ILE A 237 19.64 2.09 -25.12
C ILE A 237 18.35 2.48 -25.86
N TYR A 238 17.85 3.70 -25.65
CA TYR A 238 16.61 4.16 -26.29
C TYR A 238 16.72 4.31 -27.81
N GLN A 239 17.92 4.55 -28.35
CA GLN A 239 18.14 4.51 -29.80
C GLN A 239 17.80 3.15 -30.41
N GLN A 240 17.90 2.06 -29.63
CA GLN A 240 17.54 0.71 -30.06
C GLN A 240 16.05 0.38 -29.90
N ARG A 241 15.18 1.35 -29.60
CA ARG A 241 13.74 1.09 -29.32
C ARG A 241 12.96 0.36 -30.42
N HIS A 242 13.44 0.46 -31.66
CA HIS A 242 12.84 -0.20 -32.83
C HIS A 242 13.41 -1.59 -33.10
N ASN A 243 14.43 -2.01 -32.35
CA ASN A 243 14.98 -3.36 -32.43
C ASN A 243 14.06 -4.32 -31.67
N ASN A 244 13.78 -5.48 -32.27
CA ASN A 244 13.04 -6.57 -31.65
C ASN A 244 13.65 -6.96 -30.30
N ASP A 245 14.99 -7.02 -30.18
CA ASP A 245 15.64 -7.39 -28.92
C ASP A 245 15.29 -6.44 -27.78
N PHE A 246 15.21 -5.13 -28.05
CA PHE A 246 14.76 -4.15 -27.07
C PHE A 246 13.30 -4.38 -26.70
N GLN A 247 12.43 -4.53 -27.70
CA GLN A 247 10.99 -4.74 -27.48
C GLN A 247 10.70 -6.02 -26.69
N GLN A 248 11.48 -7.09 -26.89
CA GLN A 248 11.33 -8.34 -26.16
C GLN A 248 11.50 -8.18 -24.64
N HIS A 249 12.24 -7.16 -24.17
CA HIS A 249 12.33 -6.87 -22.75
C HIS A 249 10.98 -6.46 -22.14
N PHE A 250 10.09 -5.87 -22.94
CA PHE A 250 8.75 -5.39 -22.54
C PHE A 250 7.65 -6.42 -22.76
N VAL A 251 7.91 -7.46 -23.55
CA VAL A 251 6.92 -8.51 -23.89
C VAL A 251 7.13 -9.77 -23.05
N HIS A 252 8.39 -10.16 -22.78
CA HIS A 252 8.66 -11.40 -22.07
C HIS A 252 8.29 -11.34 -20.59
N SER A 253 7.24 -12.08 -20.21
CA SER A 253 6.92 -12.36 -18.81
C SER A 253 7.89 -13.40 -18.25
N VAL A 254 8.56 -13.08 -17.14
CA VAL A 254 9.31 -14.08 -16.36
C VAL A 254 8.31 -15.10 -15.82
N LYS A 255 8.51 -16.39 -16.09
CA LYS A 255 7.68 -17.46 -15.51
C LYS A 255 7.76 -17.40 -13.99
N TYR A 256 6.60 -17.34 -13.33
CA TYR A 256 6.53 -17.39 -11.88
C TYR A 256 7.10 -18.73 -11.38
N PRO A 257 7.92 -18.73 -10.30
CA PRO A 257 8.66 -19.94 -9.91
C PRO A 257 7.79 -21.06 -9.31
N TYR A 258 6.52 -20.78 -9.00
CA TYR A 258 5.59 -21.74 -8.42
C TYR A 258 4.39 -21.98 -9.35
N SER A 259 4.01 -23.24 -9.51
CA SER A 259 2.76 -23.61 -10.17
C SER A 259 1.55 -23.39 -9.23
N PRO A 260 0.32 -23.27 -9.76
CA PRO A 260 -0.88 -23.17 -8.93
C PRO A 260 -1.01 -24.30 -7.90
N LYS A 261 -0.66 -25.54 -8.28
CA LYS A 261 -0.66 -26.69 -7.37
C LYS A 261 0.36 -26.55 -6.24
N GLN A 262 1.55 -25.99 -6.53
CA GLN A 262 2.55 -25.72 -5.50
C GLN A 262 2.09 -24.61 -4.55
N LEU A 263 1.50 -23.54 -5.09
CA LEU A 263 0.95 -22.44 -4.28
C LEU A 263 -0.16 -22.92 -3.34
N TRP A 264 -1.08 -23.74 -3.85
CA TRP A 264 -2.11 -24.36 -3.03
C TRP A 264 -1.53 -25.25 -1.93
N ALA A 265 -0.53 -26.08 -2.24
CA ALA A 265 0.12 -26.90 -1.22
C ALA A 265 0.83 -26.05 -0.14
N LEU A 266 1.40 -24.90 -0.51
CA LEU A 266 2.02 -23.97 0.43
C LEU A 266 0.98 -23.22 1.28
N SER A 267 -0.16 -22.84 0.70
CA SER A 267 -1.25 -22.18 1.43
C SER A 267 -1.88 -23.11 2.46
N GLN A 268 -2.04 -24.40 2.16
CA GLN A 268 -2.53 -25.38 3.15
C GLN A 268 -1.60 -25.50 4.37
N LYS A 269 -0.27 -25.52 4.15
CA LYS A 269 0.70 -25.49 5.26
C LYS A 269 0.59 -24.21 6.08
N CYS A 270 0.47 -23.06 5.40
CA CYS A 270 0.30 -21.77 6.06
C CYS A 270 -1.00 -21.71 6.86
N ALA A 271 -2.09 -22.29 6.36
CA ALA A 271 -3.39 -22.31 7.03
C ALA A 271 -3.33 -23.07 8.36
N ILE A 272 -2.62 -24.20 8.40
CA ILE A 272 -2.38 -24.96 9.64
C ILE A 272 -1.65 -24.09 10.67
N GLU A 273 -0.57 -23.40 10.26
CA GLU A 273 0.18 -22.53 11.17
C GLU A 273 -0.66 -21.35 11.68
N ILE A 274 -1.47 -20.71 10.82
CA ILE A 274 -2.37 -19.63 11.23
C ILE A 274 -3.43 -20.14 12.20
N LEU A 275 -4.01 -21.32 11.95
CA LEU A 275 -4.95 -21.97 12.87
C LEU A 275 -4.30 -22.25 14.24
N GLU A 276 -3.03 -22.67 14.27
CA GLU A 276 -2.30 -22.86 15.53
C GLU A 276 -2.09 -21.54 16.28
N MET A 277 -1.81 -20.43 15.58
CA MET A 277 -1.75 -19.10 16.20
C MET A 277 -3.10 -18.73 16.85
N PHE A 278 -4.21 -18.88 16.14
CA PHE A 278 -5.53 -18.63 16.72
C PHE A 278 -5.88 -19.60 17.84
N ALA A 279 -5.48 -20.87 17.76
CA ALA A 279 -5.69 -21.83 18.83
C ALA A 279 -4.94 -21.43 20.13
N LYS A 280 -3.74 -20.82 20.02
CA LYS A 280 -3.03 -20.26 21.18
C LYS A 280 -3.82 -19.11 21.80
N ILE A 281 -4.30 -18.17 20.98
CA ILE A 281 -5.12 -17.03 21.44
C ILE A 281 -6.40 -17.52 22.12
N TYR A 282 -7.08 -18.52 21.55
CA TYR A 282 -8.33 -19.05 22.10
C TYR A 282 -8.15 -19.74 23.46
N ARG A 283 -6.99 -20.38 23.70
CA ARG A 283 -6.68 -21.10 24.94
C ARG A 283 -6.13 -20.19 26.04
N ALA A 284 -5.69 -18.98 25.70
CA ALA A 284 -5.07 -18.08 26.65
C ALA A 284 -6.11 -17.45 27.60
N PRO A 285 -5.80 -17.34 28.91
CA PRO A 285 -6.70 -16.73 29.90
C PRO A 285 -6.91 -15.24 29.61
N ASN A 286 -7.98 -14.63 30.14
CA ASN A 286 -8.47 -13.26 29.85
C ASN A 286 -7.44 -12.09 29.84
N GLN A 287 -6.19 -12.28 30.25
CA GLN A 287 -5.08 -11.34 30.04
C GLN A 287 -4.22 -11.80 28.87
N ASN A 288 -4.60 -11.41 27.65
CA ASN A 288 -3.91 -11.81 26.40
C ASN A 288 -2.85 -10.80 25.94
N TYR A 289 -2.75 -9.68 26.65
CA TYR A 289 -1.72 -8.67 26.42
C TYR A 289 -1.52 -7.80 27.66
N PHE A 290 -0.44 -7.02 27.67
CA PHE A 290 -0.31 -5.85 28.54
C PHE A 290 0.37 -4.70 27.80
N VAL A 291 0.08 -3.47 28.23
CA VAL A 291 0.71 -2.26 27.69
C VAL A 291 2.05 -2.07 28.39
N ILE A 292 3.15 -2.05 27.63
CA ILE A 292 4.51 -1.88 28.17
C ILE A 292 4.92 -0.40 28.15
N ASP A 293 4.54 0.32 27.12
CA ASP A 293 4.87 1.73 26.94
C ASP A 293 3.68 2.49 26.36
N SER A 294 3.59 3.77 26.69
CA SER A 294 2.62 4.71 26.14
C SER A 294 3.33 6.03 25.86
N SER A 295 3.91 6.14 24.67
CA SER A 295 4.64 7.33 24.21
C SER A 295 3.88 8.04 23.10
N ASN A 296 3.74 9.37 23.19
CA ASN A 296 3.00 10.19 22.21
C ASN A 296 1.56 9.70 21.91
N ASN A 297 0.83 9.26 22.94
CA ASN A 297 -0.50 8.63 22.81
C ASN A 297 -0.53 7.32 21.99
N ILE A 298 0.61 6.72 21.68
CA ILE A 298 0.71 5.40 21.05
C ILE A 298 1.10 4.37 22.11
N ASN A 299 0.26 3.37 22.29
CA ASN A 299 0.49 2.25 23.17
C ASN A 299 1.33 1.19 22.46
N THR A 300 2.23 0.57 23.22
CA THR A 300 2.96 -0.64 22.84
C THR A 300 2.43 -1.82 23.65
N TYR A 301 1.99 -2.85 22.95
CA TYR A 301 1.38 -4.06 23.48
C TYR A 301 2.34 -5.23 23.38
N LYS A 302 2.46 -6.01 24.45
CA LYS A 302 3.03 -7.35 24.40
C LYS A 302 1.94 -8.38 24.26
N LEU A 303 1.95 -9.10 23.15
CA LEU A 303 1.02 -10.16 22.80
C LEU A 303 1.49 -11.45 23.46
N LEU A 304 0.78 -11.92 24.48
CA LEU A 304 1.25 -13.01 25.34
C LEU A 304 1.22 -14.37 24.65
N SER A 305 0.18 -14.65 23.87
CA SER A 305 0.03 -15.92 23.16
C SER A 305 0.92 -16.00 21.93
N LEU A 306 1.06 -14.87 21.23
CA LEU A 306 1.86 -14.78 20.01
C LEU A 306 3.35 -14.53 20.29
N GLY A 307 3.69 -13.95 21.45
CA GLY A 307 5.07 -13.64 21.83
C GLY A 307 5.67 -12.43 21.10
N TYR A 308 4.84 -11.55 20.55
CA TYR A 308 5.26 -10.38 19.77
C TYR A 308 4.98 -9.07 20.49
N GLU A 309 5.69 -8.02 20.09
CA GLU A 309 5.39 -6.65 20.49
C GLU A 309 4.85 -5.88 19.29
N ILE A 310 3.70 -5.23 19.50
CA ILE A 310 3.06 -4.38 18.49
C ILE A 310 2.71 -3.03 19.10
N THR A 311 2.36 -2.07 18.25
CA THR A 311 1.84 -0.76 18.68
C THR A 311 0.41 -0.56 18.20
N ASP A 312 -0.27 0.50 18.65
CA ASP A 312 -1.57 0.91 18.10
C ASP A 312 -1.56 0.99 16.56
N CYS A 313 -0.42 1.33 15.95
CA CYS A 313 -0.26 1.38 14.50
C CYS A 313 -0.47 0.03 13.81
N HIS A 314 -0.46 -1.10 14.52
CA HIS A 314 -0.72 -2.42 13.94
C HIS A 314 -2.21 -2.82 14.02
N LEU A 315 -2.99 -2.08 14.81
CA LEU A 315 -4.41 -2.29 15.00
C LEU A 315 -5.22 -1.46 14.00
N LEU A 316 -6.54 -1.60 14.08
CA LEU A 316 -7.49 -0.83 13.28
C LEU A 316 -7.32 0.68 13.51
N ARG A 317 -7.68 1.49 12.51
CA ARG A 317 -7.44 2.93 12.49
C ARG A 317 -7.97 3.66 13.74
N GLY A 318 -9.07 3.18 14.33
CA GLY A 318 -9.62 3.72 15.58
C GLY A 318 -8.60 3.84 16.72
N PHE A 319 -7.64 2.92 16.82
CA PHE A 319 -6.64 2.89 17.90
C PHE A 319 -5.59 4.02 17.81
N VAL A 320 -5.39 4.61 16.64
CA VAL A 320 -4.48 5.75 16.44
C VAL A 320 -5.22 7.10 16.46
N THR A 321 -6.49 7.12 16.85
CA THR A 321 -7.26 8.36 17.04
C THR A 321 -7.17 8.87 18.48
N LEU A 322 -7.61 10.12 18.71
CA LEU A 322 -7.67 10.70 20.05
C LEU A 322 -8.57 9.91 21.00
N LYS A 323 -9.61 9.23 20.49
CA LYS A 323 -10.53 8.41 21.27
C LYS A 323 -10.39 6.95 20.84
N LYS A 324 -9.54 6.21 21.56
CA LYS A 324 -9.30 4.79 21.29
C LYS A 324 -10.57 3.95 21.57
N PRO A 325 -10.78 2.85 20.83
CA PRO A 325 -11.85 1.90 21.12
C PRO A 325 -11.77 1.36 22.55
N ASP A 326 -12.92 1.21 23.20
CA ASP A 326 -13.00 0.54 24.49
C ASP A 326 -13.10 -0.96 24.25
N LEU A 327 -12.22 -1.73 24.90
CA LEU A 327 -12.17 -3.18 24.76
C LEU A 327 -13.23 -3.90 25.62
N ASN A 328 -13.81 -3.20 26.59
CA ASN A 328 -14.80 -3.73 27.53
C ASN A 328 -16.25 -3.47 27.10
N ILE A 329 -16.48 -2.51 26.21
CA ILE A 329 -17.82 -2.11 25.75
C ILE A 329 -18.01 -2.63 24.34
N LEU A 330 -19.21 -3.07 23.96
CA LEU A 330 -19.47 -3.59 22.61
C LEU A 330 -19.34 -2.52 21.52
N CYS A 331 -19.75 -1.28 21.83
CA CYS A 331 -19.87 -0.18 20.87
C CYS A 331 -19.08 1.05 21.31
N ASP A 332 -18.37 1.67 20.37
CA ASP A 332 -17.53 2.85 20.60
C ASP A 332 -18.22 4.18 20.25
N SER A 333 -19.44 4.12 19.69
CA SER A 333 -20.27 5.28 19.34
C SER A 333 -20.78 6.01 20.58
N THR A 334 -20.75 7.35 20.53
CA THR A 334 -21.32 8.23 21.56
C THR A 334 -22.83 8.10 21.71
N TYR A 335 -23.52 7.52 20.72
CA TYR A 335 -24.97 7.33 20.71
C TYR A 335 -25.40 5.89 21.01
N CYS A 336 -24.47 4.99 21.35
CA CYS A 336 -24.82 3.62 21.69
C CYS A 336 -25.46 3.56 23.08
N ASN A 337 -26.78 3.43 23.11
CA ASN A 337 -27.57 3.34 24.35
C ASN A 337 -27.91 1.91 24.78
N TYR A 338 -27.58 0.88 23.99
CA TYR A 338 -27.93 -0.50 24.33
C TYR A 338 -26.76 -1.47 24.10
N SER A 339 -26.58 -2.36 25.07
CA SER A 339 -25.54 -3.39 25.11
C SER A 339 -25.80 -4.58 24.16
N ASN A 340 -26.96 -4.64 23.48
CA ASN A 340 -27.43 -5.85 22.77
C ASN A 340 -28.15 -5.56 21.43
N ASP A 341 -27.87 -4.46 20.73
CA ASP A 341 -28.45 -4.26 19.39
C ASP A 341 -27.74 -5.14 18.36
N LEU A 342 -28.31 -6.31 18.11
CA LEU A 342 -27.96 -7.28 17.06
C LEU A 342 -28.61 -6.92 15.69
N SER A 343 -28.94 -5.65 15.45
CA SER A 343 -29.49 -5.23 14.16
C SER A 343 -28.37 -5.21 13.11
N ASN A 344 -28.41 -6.24 12.26
CA ASN A 344 -27.41 -6.72 11.32
C ASN A 344 -26.85 -5.75 10.25
N GLU A 345 -27.04 -4.44 10.32
CA GLU A 345 -26.55 -3.53 9.27
C GLU A 345 -26.01 -2.19 9.78
N SER A 346 -25.99 -1.93 11.10
CA SER A 346 -25.60 -0.61 11.64
C SER A 346 -24.80 -0.62 12.95
N ILE A 347 -24.32 -1.78 13.39
CA ILE A 347 -23.27 -1.80 14.41
C ILE A 347 -22.00 -1.37 13.68
N LEU A 348 -21.52 -0.16 13.96
CA LEU A 348 -20.16 0.30 13.68
C LEU A 348 -19.17 -0.66 14.36
N ALA A 349 -19.00 -1.83 13.76
CA ALA A 349 -18.02 -2.81 14.12
C ALA A 349 -16.68 -2.27 13.66
N TRP A 350 -16.13 -1.45 14.55
CA TRP A 350 -14.71 -1.29 14.78
C TRP A 350 -14.05 -0.28 13.86
N GLY A 351 -12.83 0.13 14.23
CA GLY A 351 -12.04 1.17 13.59
C GLY A 351 -11.67 0.96 12.12
N MET A 352 -12.44 0.21 11.33
CA MET A 352 -12.79 0.65 9.98
C MET A 352 -13.67 1.90 10.12
N VAL A 353 -13.01 3.03 10.36
CA VAL A 353 -13.56 4.21 9.71
C VAL A 353 -13.39 3.89 8.23
N THR A 354 -14.41 3.29 7.59
CA THR A 354 -14.71 3.70 6.24
C THR A 354 -14.95 5.18 6.40
N ILE A 355 -13.88 5.95 6.27
CA ILE A 355 -13.98 7.33 5.87
C ILE A 355 -14.52 7.16 4.45
N VAL A 356 -15.84 6.94 4.33
CA VAL A 356 -16.60 7.70 3.36
C VAL A 356 -16.15 9.10 3.69
N ILE A 357 -15.22 9.59 2.88
CA ILE A 357 -14.60 10.91 2.87
C ILE A 357 -15.68 11.89 3.33
N ALA A 358 -15.76 12.10 4.64
CA ALA A 358 -17.01 12.59 5.25
C ALA A 358 -17.26 14.03 4.83
N TYR A 359 -16.27 14.65 4.19
CA TYR A 359 -16.44 15.68 3.21
C TYR A 359 -15.42 15.42 2.12
N ARG A 360 -15.82 15.47 0.84
CA ARG A 360 -14.97 16.05 -0.22
C ARG A 360 -14.14 17.14 0.45
N ILE A 361 -12.84 16.91 0.69
CA ILE A 361 -12.10 17.55 1.79
C ILE A 361 -12.22 19.08 1.68
N ASN A 362 -13.16 19.63 2.45
CA ASN A 362 -13.74 20.96 2.24
C ASN A 362 -12.84 22.11 2.70
N ASN A 363 -11.53 21.88 2.87
CA ASN A 363 -10.54 22.87 3.32
C ASN A 363 -9.08 22.38 3.18
N LEU A 364 -8.59 22.14 1.96
CA LEU A 364 -7.14 22.06 1.70
C LEU A 364 -6.43 23.45 1.77
N ASN A 365 -7.19 24.52 2.05
CA ASN A 365 -6.69 25.89 2.21
C ASN A 365 -5.80 26.14 3.45
N VAL A 366 -5.47 25.12 4.26
CA VAL A 366 -4.72 25.33 5.53
C VAL A 366 -3.38 24.58 5.60
N LEU A 367 -2.96 23.84 4.55
CA LEU A 367 -1.71 23.05 4.62
C LEU A 367 -0.64 23.40 3.59
N PHE A 368 -0.78 24.53 2.90
CA PHE A 368 0.27 25.12 2.09
C PHE A 368 0.48 26.59 2.44
N ILE A 369 1.17 26.82 3.55
CA ILE A 369 2.14 27.93 3.70
C ILE A 369 3.46 27.29 4.15
#